data_AF-A0A8C6XU66-F1
#
_entry.id   AF-A0A8C6XU66-F1
#
_cell.length_a   1.000
_cell.length_b   1.000
_cell.length_c   1.000
_cell.angle_alpha   90.00
_cell.angle_beta   90.00
_cell.angle_gamma   90.00
#
_symmetry.space_group_name_H-M   'P 1'
#
loop_
_entity.id
_entity.type
_entity.pdbx_description
1 polymer ?
#
loop_
_entity_poly.entity_id
_entity_poly.type
_entity_poly.pdbx_seq_one_letter_code
_entity_poly.pdbx_strand_id
1 'polypeptide(L)'
;MSSSCLLQNLAAGSAFLFHRQTQRNKMSCKSPTLAWVMLVGFLALLDSRCQAQRDCRVSSFTVQENFDKYRYAGFWYAIAKKDPEGLFLQDNVVASFTVDENDKMTATARGRVVLFGNWEMCADMIGTFTETEDPAKFKMKYWGVASYLQKGNDDHWVVATDYDTYALHYSCRNITEDGTCDDSYSFLFSRTPDGITPEAQRIVRQKQVEICLDKQYRRIVHNATP
;
A
#
# COMPACT_ATOMS: atom_id res chain seq x y z
N MET A 1 56.67 24.81 -23.30
CA MET A 1 58.12 25.13 -23.16
C MET A 1 58.66 24.12 -22.16
N SER A 2 59.39 23.10 -22.64
CA SER A 2 60.87 23.06 -22.58
C SER A 2 61.37 23.13 -21.14
N SER A 3 62.24 22.27 -20.62
CA SER A 3 63.10 21.24 -21.20
C SER A 3 63.61 20.41 -20.02
N SER A 4 63.96 19.16 -20.31
CA SER A 4 64.88 18.36 -19.51
C SER A 4 66.32 18.84 -19.66
N CYS A 5 67.21 18.25 -18.85
CA CYS A 5 68.68 18.16 -18.93
C CYS A 5 69.51 19.18 -18.13
N LEU A 6 70.38 18.65 -17.26
CA LEU A 6 71.86 18.72 -17.32
C LEU A 6 72.38 17.95 -16.07
N LEU A 7 73.00 16.77 -16.18
CA LEU A 7 74.36 16.41 -16.66
C LEU A 7 75.43 16.40 -15.54
N GLN A 8 76.12 15.25 -15.47
CA GLN A 8 77.56 15.05 -15.13
C GLN A 8 77.95 15.17 -13.63
N ASN A 9 78.87 14.37 -13.06
CA ASN A 9 79.98 13.62 -13.65
C ASN A 9 80.64 12.65 -12.64
N LEU A 10 81.37 11.68 -13.21
CA LEU A 10 82.67 11.11 -12.78
C LEU A 10 82.79 10.02 -11.71
N ALA A 11 83.78 9.18 -11.99
CA ALA A 11 83.98 7.79 -11.61
C ALA A 11 85.34 7.57 -10.94
N ALA A 12 85.45 6.49 -10.17
CA ALA A 12 86.61 5.61 -9.93
C ALA A 12 86.28 4.82 -8.65
N GLY A 13 86.37 3.51 -8.52
CA GLY A 13 87.08 2.48 -9.26
C GLY A 13 87.55 1.47 -8.21
N SER A 14 87.24 0.19 -8.37
CA SER A 14 88.04 -0.97 -7.94
C SER A 14 87.29 -2.25 -8.26
N ALA A 15 87.92 -3.06 -9.10
CA ALA A 15 87.45 -4.36 -9.57
C ALA A 15 87.80 -5.47 -8.57
N PHE A 16 86.92 -6.46 -8.42
CA PHE A 16 87.32 -7.85 -8.16
C PHE A 16 86.29 -8.82 -8.76
N LEU A 17 86.81 -9.96 -9.20
CA LEU A 17 86.30 -10.82 -10.26
C LEU A 17 85.07 -11.70 -9.95
N PHE A 18 84.43 -12.09 -11.06
CA PHE A 18 83.38 -13.08 -11.30
C PHE A 18 83.48 -14.43 -10.55
N HIS A 19 82.33 -14.88 -10.02
CA HIS A 19 81.84 -16.24 -10.32
C HIS A 19 80.29 -16.30 -10.29
N ARG A 20 79.72 -16.84 -11.36
CA ARG A 20 78.27 -17.11 -11.57
C ARG A 20 77.71 -18.00 -10.46
N GLN A 21 76.48 -17.72 -9.99
CA GLN A 21 75.45 -18.76 -9.82
C GLN A 21 74.02 -18.17 -9.77
N THR A 22 73.30 -18.46 -10.85
CA THR A 22 71.84 -18.69 -11.02
C THR A 22 70.85 -18.23 -9.94
N GLN A 23 69.94 -17.35 -10.37
CA GLN A 23 68.73 -16.94 -9.68
C GLN A 23 67.77 -18.09 -9.36
N ARG A 24 67.11 -18.00 -8.21
CA ARG A 24 65.76 -18.53 -7.99
C ARG A 24 65.00 -17.64 -7.00
N ASN A 25 64.22 -16.70 -7.54
CA ASN A 25 63.20 -15.98 -6.79
C ASN A 25 62.15 -16.97 -6.29
N LYS A 26 62.00 -17.12 -4.97
CA LYS A 26 60.85 -17.80 -4.37
C LYS A 26 59.65 -16.84 -4.44
N MET A 27 58.85 -16.96 -5.50
CA MET A 27 57.49 -16.43 -5.52
C MET A 27 56.67 -17.16 -4.46
N SER A 28 56.32 -16.45 -3.40
CA SER A 28 55.33 -16.90 -2.42
C SER A 28 53.96 -16.87 -3.09
N CYS A 29 53.48 -18.05 -3.48
CA CYS A 29 52.16 -18.25 -4.05
C CYS A 29 51.11 -18.07 -2.93
N LYS A 30 50.66 -16.83 -2.69
CA LYS A 30 49.49 -16.58 -1.85
C LYS A 30 48.28 -17.26 -2.50
N SER A 31 47.65 -18.21 -1.81
CA SER A 31 46.56 -18.98 -2.39
C SER A 31 45.39 -18.05 -2.72
N PRO A 32 44.85 -18.09 -3.96
CA PRO A 32 43.72 -17.26 -4.36
C PRO A 32 42.43 -17.67 -3.64
N THR A 33 42.41 -18.86 -3.05
CA THR A 33 41.25 -19.44 -2.36
C THR A 33 40.89 -18.71 -1.07
N LEU A 34 41.86 -18.23 -0.28
CA LEU A 34 41.58 -17.52 0.97
C LEU A 34 40.94 -16.14 0.74
N ALA A 35 41.39 -15.41 -0.29
CA ALA A 35 40.82 -14.12 -0.66
C ALA A 35 39.36 -14.27 -1.16
N TRP A 36 39.08 -15.32 -1.95
CA TRP A 36 37.74 -15.62 -2.42
C TRP A 36 36.79 -16.05 -1.29
N VAL A 37 37.26 -16.88 -0.36
CA VAL A 37 36.44 -17.30 0.81
C VAL A 37 36.12 -16.12 1.71
N MET A 38 37.08 -15.20 1.90
CA MET A 38 36.85 -13.97 2.68
C MET A 38 35.89 -13.02 1.98
N LEU A 39 35.95 -12.88 0.64
CA LEU A 39 35.04 -12.03 -0.13
C LEU A 39 33.59 -12.57 -0.13
N VAL A 40 33.42 -13.89 -0.30
CA VAL A 40 32.11 -14.54 -0.24
C VAL A 40 31.54 -14.50 1.19
N GLY A 41 32.38 -14.69 2.21
CA GLY A 41 31.99 -14.51 3.62
C GLY A 41 31.57 -13.07 3.95
N PHE A 42 32.26 -12.07 3.40
CA PHE A 42 31.91 -10.65 3.58
C PHE A 42 30.61 -10.28 2.83
N LEU A 43 30.39 -10.83 1.63
CA LEU A 43 29.14 -10.66 0.87
C LEU A 43 27.95 -11.33 1.55
N ALA A 44 28.15 -12.50 2.18
CA ALA A 44 27.10 -13.19 2.94
C ALA A 44 26.71 -12.48 4.26
N LEU A 45 27.59 -11.63 4.80
CA LEU A 45 27.30 -10.79 5.98
C LEU A 45 26.60 -9.47 5.63
N LEU A 46 26.56 -9.10 4.34
CA LEU A 46 25.84 -7.93 3.84
C LEU A 46 24.40 -8.24 3.42
N ASP A 47 23.97 -9.50 3.51
CA ASP A 47 22.58 -9.93 3.32
C ASP A 47 21.72 -9.57 4.56
N SER A 48 21.90 -8.35 5.07
CA SER A 48 20.93 -7.68 5.92
C SER A 48 19.72 -7.39 5.04
N ARG A 49 18.79 -8.34 4.99
CA ARG A 49 17.46 -8.10 4.44
C ARG A 49 16.82 -7.00 5.27
N CYS A 50 17.02 -5.75 4.86
CA CYS A 50 16.17 -4.63 5.21
C CYS A 50 14.81 -4.91 4.55
N GLN A 51 14.06 -5.87 5.08
CA GLN A 51 12.61 -5.82 4.94
C GLN A 51 12.23 -4.59 5.76
N ALA A 52 12.05 -3.45 5.08
CA ALA A 52 11.44 -2.30 5.71
C ALA A 52 10.15 -2.79 6.37
N GLN A 53 10.12 -2.79 7.71
CA GLN A 53 8.95 -3.20 8.46
C GLN A 53 7.81 -2.28 8.01
N ARG A 54 6.74 -2.86 7.46
CA ARG A 54 5.60 -2.08 6.99
C ARG A 54 5.01 -1.32 8.17
N ASP A 55 4.84 0.00 8.02
CA ASP A 55 4.11 0.82 8.98
C ASP A 55 2.61 0.61 8.76
N CYS A 56 1.92 0.07 9.77
CA CYS A 56 0.48 -0.18 9.73
C CYS A 56 -0.29 0.70 10.72
N ARG A 57 0.36 1.77 11.21
CA ARG A 57 -0.36 2.80 11.96
C ARG A 57 -1.33 3.52 11.05
N VAL A 58 -2.57 3.66 11.48
CA VAL A 58 -3.65 4.28 10.70
C VAL A 58 -3.31 5.72 10.29
N SER A 59 -2.58 6.44 11.14
CA SER A 59 -2.09 7.80 10.88
C SER A 59 -1.07 7.89 9.74
N SER A 60 -0.41 6.79 9.38
CA SER A 60 0.58 6.74 8.29
C SER A 60 -0.03 6.51 6.91
N PHE A 61 -1.32 6.12 6.84
CA PHE A 61 -1.96 5.79 5.58
C PHE A 61 -2.20 7.04 4.72
N THR A 62 -1.75 6.96 3.47
CA THR A 62 -2.03 7.98 2.45
C THR A 62 -3.43 7.78 1.89
N VAL A 63 -4.14 8.88 1.67
CA VAL A 63 -5.47 8.93 1.05
C VAL A 63 -5.41 9.67 -0.28
N GLN A 64 -6.54 9.74 -1.00
CA GLN A 64 -6.64 10.38 -2.31
C GLN A 64 -6.24 11.87 -2.22
N GLU A 65 -5.16 12.23 -2.91
CA GLU A 65 -4.78 13.64 -3.01
C GLU A 65 -5.82 14.43 -3.80
N ASN A 66 -6.10 15.67 -3.34
CA ASN A 66 -7.03 16.60 -3.97
C ASN A 66 -8.37 15.95 -4.32
N PHE A 67 -8.96 15.24 -3.34
CA PHE A 67 -10.22 14.56 -3.54
C PHE A 67 -11.34 15.52 -3.98
N ASP A 68 -12.00 15.18 -5.07
CA ASP A 68 -13.11 15.93 -5.64
C ASP A 68 -14.43 15.17 -5.43
N LYS A 69 -15.23 15.62 -4.46
CA LYS A 69 -16.54 15.03 -4.13
C LYS A 69 -17.56 15.11 -5.28
N TYR A 70 -17.44 16.10 -6.17
CA TYR A 70 -18.35 16.24 -7.31
C TYR A 70 -18.05 15.19 -8.38
N ARG A 71 -16.77 14.92 -8.65
CA ARG A 71 -16.38 13.81 -9.53
C ARG A 71 -16.67 12.44 -8.92
N TYR A 72 -16.59 12.34 -7.60
CA TYR A 72 -16.88 11.10 -6.88
C TYR A 72 -18.37 10.74 -6.83
N ALA A 73 -19.26 11.72 -7.01
CA ALA A 73 -20.70 11.53 -6.98
C ALA A 73 -21.20 10.47 -7.99
N GLY A 74 -22.41 9.97 -7.76
CA GLY A 74 -23.06 8.95 -8.56
C GLY A 74 -22.97 7.54 -7.95
N PHE A 75 -23.26 6.55 -8.79
CA PHE A 75 -23.34 5.15 -8.37
C PHE A 75 -21.98 4.46 -8.30
N TRP A 76 -21.85 3.57 -7.32
CA TRP A 76 -20.68 2.74 -7.07
C TRP A 76 -21.13 1.33 -6.65
N TYR A 77 -20.67 0.32 -7.38
CA TYR A 77 -20.91 -1.09 -7.09
C TYR A 77 -19.74 -1.63 -6.27
N ALA A 78 -19.99 -2.11 -5.05
CA ALA A 78 -18.93 -2.75 -4.29
C ALA A 78 -18.64 -4.14 -4.88
N ILE A 79 -17.43 -4.36 -5.38
CA ILE A 79 -17.03 -5.62 -6.03
C ILE A 79 -16.20 -6.52 -5.11
N ALA A 80 -15.61 -5.94 -4.06
CA ALA A 80 -14.93 -6.68 -3.00
C ALA A 80 -14.98 -5.88 -1.68
N LYS A 81 -14.82 -6.58 -0.56
CA LYS A 81 -14.71 -5.95 0.76
C LYS A 81 -13.85 -6.73 1.73
N LYS A 82 -13.29 -6.01 2.71
CA LYS A 82 -12.78 -6.55 3.97
C LYS A 82 -13.82 -6.28 5.05
N ASP A 83 -14.21 -7.32 5.78
CA ASP A 83 -15.26 -7.24 6.80
C ASP A 83 -14.74 -6.70 8.14
N PRO A 84 -15.53 -5.86 8.83
CA PRO A 84 -15.30 -5.55 10.24
C PRO A 84 -15.81 -6.68 11.13
N GLU A 85 -15.62 -6.55 12.43
CA GLU A 85 -16.31 -7.38 13.40
C GLU A 85 -17.82 -7.07 13.45
N GLY A 86 -18.62 -8.12 13.67
CA GLY A 86 -20.07 -8.01 13.85
C GLY A 86 -20.89 -8.01 12.56
N LEU A 87 -22.13 -7.51 12.68
CA LEU A 87 -23.09 -7.49 11.57
C LEU A 87 -22.71 -6.44 10.53
N PHE A 88 -22.66 -6.85 9.27
CA PHE A 88 -22.33 -5.97 8.16
C PHE A 88 -23.05 -6.37 6.88
N LEU A 89 -23.10 -5.44 5.90
CA LEU A 89 -23.65 -5.70 4.57
C LEU A 89 -22.91 -6.87 3.92
N GLN A 90 -23.65 -7.83 3.37
CA GLN A 90 -23.10 -9.07 2.83
C GLN A 90 -22.79 -8.94 1.34
N ASP A 91 -23.80 -8.80 0.50
CA ASP A 91 -23.68 -8.82 -0.97
C ASP A 91 -24.66 -7.84 -1.63
N ASN A 92 -24.64 -7.72 -2.97
CA ASN A 92 -25.44 -6.76 -3.74
C ASN A 92 -25.30 -5.32 -3.22
N VAL A 93 -24.09 -4.95 -2.77
CA VAL A 93 -23.85 -3.66 -2.13
C VAL A 93 -23.65 -2.57 -3.18
N VAL A 94 -24.59 -1.64 -3.26
CA VAL A 94 -24.55 -0.50 -4.18
C VAL A 94 -24.68 0.78 -3.37
N ALA A 95 -23.76 1.71 -3.58
CA ALA A 95 -23.76 3.03 -2.98
C ALA A 95 -24.06 4.10 -4.03
N SER A 96 -24.79 5.14 -3.65
CA SER A 96 -25.06 6.32 -4.46
C SER A 96 -24.65 7.55 -3.67
N PHE A 97 -23.63 8.27 -4.14
CA PHE A 97 -23.14 9.49 -3.50
C PHE A 97 -23.71 10.72 -4.19
N THR A 98 -24.10 11.71 -3.40
CA THR A 98 -24.70 12.96 -3.88
C THR A 98 -24.11 14.14 -3.11
N VAL A 99 -23.83 15.24 -3.80
CA VAL A 99 -23.42 16.51 -3.20
C VAL A 99 -24.54 17.50 -3.43
N ASP A 100 -25.04 18.11 -2.35
CA ASP A 100 -26.14 19.06 -2.43
C ASP A 100 -25.68 20.50 -2.73
N GLU A 101 -26.65 21.41 -2.86
CA GLU A 101 -26.41 22.84 -3.15
C GLU A 101 -25.63 23.56 -2.03
N ASN A 102 -25.64 23.01 -0.81
CA ASN A 102 -24.87 23.52 0.33
C ASN A 102 -23.48 22.88 0.43
N ASP A 103 -23.01 22.26 -0.66
CA ASP A 103 -21.71 21.61 -0.76
C ASP A 103 -21.60 20.39 0.18
N LYS A 104 -22.71 19.83 0.67
CA LYS A 104 -22.70 18.71 1.62
C LYS A 104 -22.81 17.38 0.89
N MET A 105 -21.85 16.50 1.13
CA MET A 105 -21.89 15.13 0.62
C MET A 105 -22.81 14.25 1.49
N THR A 106 -23.61 13.44 0.82
CA THR A 106 -24.49 12.41 1.39
C THR A 106 -24.41 11.15 0.54
N ALA A 107 -24.83 10.01 1.10
CA ALA A 107 -24.92 8.77 0.35
C ALA A 107 -26.12 7.94 0.79
N THR A 108 -26.61 7.12 -0.13
CA THR A 108 -27.45 5.97 0.18
C THR A 108 -26.70 4.70 -0.17
N ALA A 109 -26.92 3.63 0.59
CA ALA A 109 -26.35 2.33 0.30
C ALA A 109 -27.42 1.26 0.46
N ARG A 110 -27.55 0.40 -0.54
CA ARG A 110 -28.41 -0.78 -0.52
C ARG A 110 -27.55 -2.03 -0.51
N GLY A 111 -27.93 -3.03 0.27
CA GLY A 111 -27.28 -4.34 0.21
C GLY A 111 -28.02 -5.40 1.01
N ARG A 112 -27.72 -6.66 0.72
CA ARG A 112 -28.25 -7.81 1.45
C ARG A 112 -27.61 -7.89 2.82
N VAL A 113 -28.41 -8.14 3.86
CA VAL A 113 -27.95 -8.43 5.22
C VAL A 113 -28.64 -9.68 5.73
N VAL A 114 -27.95 -10.46 6.57
CA VAL A 114 -28.51 -11.64 7.23
C VAL A 114 -28.62 -11.35 8.73
N LEU A 115 -29.84 -11.26 9.23
CA LEU A 115 -30.16 -11.05 10.64
C LEU A 115 -30.52 -12.39 11.29
N PHE A 116 -30.21 -12.54 12.58
CA PHE A 116 -30.57 -13.71 13.40
C PHE A 116 -30.23 -15.08 12.77
N GLY A 117 -29.14 -15.15 11.99
CA GLY A 117 -28.60 -16.38 11.39
C GLY A 117 -29.21 -16.80 10.06
N ASN A 118 -30.48 -16.48 9.78
CA ASN A 118 -31.17 -16.95 8.57
C ASN A 118 -32.18 -15.95 7.97
N TRP A 119 -32.39 -14.78 8.57
CA TRP A 119 -33.34 -13.81 8.05
C TRP A 119 -32.64 -12.87 7.07
N GLU A 120 -32.84 -13.12 5.78
CA GLU A 120 -32.28 -12.30 4.71
C GLU A 120 -33.20 -11.12 4.39
N MET A 121 -32.61 -9.93 4.27
CA MET A 121 -33.32 -8.75 3.81
C MET A 121 -32.39 -7.79 3.06
N CYS A 122 -32.97 -6.86 2.30
CA CYS A 122 -32.26 -5.73 1.73
C CYS A 122 -32.30 -4.56 2.72
N ALA A 123 -31.14 -4.16 3.22
CA ALA A 123 -30.99 -2.97 4.04
C ALA A 123 -30.81 -1.76 3.14
N ASP A 124 -31.63 -0.72 3.36
CA ASP A 124 -31.44 0.61 2.80
C ASP A 124 -30.86 1.51 3.89
N MET A 125 -29.63 1.96 3.66
CA MET A 125 -28.83 2.78 4.57
C MET A 125 -28.66 4.19 4.01
N ILE A 126 -28.59 5.16 4.89
CA ILE A 126 -28.34 6.57 4.59
C ILE A 126 -27.10 6.99 5.37
N GLY A 127 -26.24 7.78 4.72
CA GLY A 127 -25.03 8.36 5.30
C GLY A 127 -24.95 9.86 5.02
N THR A 128 -24.53 10.63 6.02
CA THR A 128 -24.13 12.03 5.86
C THR A 128 -22.68 12.18 6.24
N PHE A 129 -21.93 12.96 5.46
CA PHE A 129 -20.50 13.15 5.66
C PHE A 129 -20.22 14.54 6.23
N THR A 130 -19.40 14.57 7.27
CA THR A 130 -18.81 15.79 7.82
C THR A 130 -17.36 15.86 7.36
N GLU A 131 -16.96 16.99 6.79
CA GLU A 131 -15.61 17.23 6.28
C GLU A 131 -14.58 17.30 7.42
N THR A 132 -13.33 17.02 7.07
CA THR A 132 -12.17 17.19 7.96
C THR A 132 -11.14 18.09 7.27
N GLU A 133 -9.98 18.31 7.91
CA GLU A 133 -8.87 19.07 7.29
C GLU A 133 -8.32 18.40 6.02
N ASP A 134 -8.44 17.07 5.93
CA ASP A 134 -8.05 16.30 4.76
C ASP A 134 -9.30 16.05 3.87
N PRO A 135 -9.31 16.53 2.62
CA PRO A 135 -10.50 16.47 1.76
C PRO A 135 -10.94 15.05 1.43
N ALA A 136 -10.07 14.03 1.58
CA ALA A 136 -10.42 12.64 1.33
C ALA A 136 -10.88 11.89 2.59
N LYS A 137 -10.86 12.53 3.76
CA LYS A 137 -11.26 11.95 5.05
C LYS A 137 -12.52 12.63 5.55
N PHE A 138 -13.55 11.83 5.82
CA PHE A 138 -14.82 12.29 6.34
C PHE A 138 -15.20 11.55 7.62
N LYS A 139 -16.00 12.20 8.47
CA LYS A 139 -16.77 11.52 9.51
C LYS A 139 -18.15 11.19 8.94
N MET A 140 -18.45 9.91 8.79
CA MET A 140 -19.72 9.43 8.26
C MET A 140 -20.66 9.08 9.40
N LYS A 141 -21.79 9.80 9.49
CA LYS A 141 -22.92 9.40 10.32
C LYS A 141 -23.89 8.59 9.47
N TYR A 142 -24.22 7.37 9.88
CA TYR A 142 -25.09 6.48 9.12
C TYR A 142 -26.24 5.91 9.94
N TRP A 143 -27.34 5.57 9.27
CA TRP A 143 -28.50 4.90 9.83
C TRP A 143 -29.29 4.18 8.73
N GLY A 144 -30.02 3.13 9.07
CA GLY A 144 -30.96 2.53 8.14
C GLY A 144 -32.30 3.25 8.10
N VAL A 145 -33.01 3.13 6.98
CA VAL A 145 -34.37 3.69 6.80
C VAL A 145 -35.36 3.10 7.81
N ALA A 146 -35.19 1.82 8.14
CA ALA A 146 -35.95 1.17 9.19
C ALA A 146 -35.22 1.25 10.55
N SER A 147 -35.96 1.53 11.62
CA SER A 147 -35.42 1.81 12.95
C SER A 147 -34.65 0.65 13.60
N TYR A 148 -34.87 -0.58 13.14
CA TYR A 148 -34.16 -1.78 13.60
C TYR A 148 -32.81 -2.00 12.91
N LEU A 149 -32.50 -1.24 11.86
CA LEU A 149 -31.19 -1.27 11.21
C LEU A 149 -30.18 -0.47 12.04
N GLN A 150 -28.89 -0.81 11.89
CA GLN A 150 -27.82 -0.17 12.64
C GLN A 150 -27.71 1.32 12.33
N LYS A 151 -27.27 2.08 13.34
CA LYS A 151 -26.88 3.48 13.23
C LYS A 151 -25.56 3.68 13.96
N GLY A 152 -24.73 4.59 13.46
CA GLY A 152 -23.41 4.80 14.03
C GLY A 152 -22.68 5.98 13.41
N ASN A 153 -21.44 6.16 13.83
CA ASN A 153 -20.50 7.08 13.21
C ASN A 153 -19.22 6.31 12.93
N ASP A 154 -18.78 6.32 11.68
CA ASP A 154 -17.54 5.69 11.25
C ASP A 154 -16.68 6.74 10.54
N ASP A 155 -15.36 6.52 10.52
CA ASP A 155 -14.50 7.20 9.56
C ASP A 155 -14.82 6.74 8.13
N HIS A 156 -14.75 7.64 7.15
CA HIS A 156 -14.92 7.32 5.74
C HIS A 156 -13.80 7.95 4.94
N TRP A 157 -12.79 7.14 4.61
CA TRP A 157 -11.60 7.59 3.92
C TRP A 157 -11.61 7.07 2.48
N VAL A 158 -11.42 7.97 1.52
CA VAL A 158 -11.18 7.59 0.13
C VAL A 158 -9.68 7.42 -0.06
N VAL A 159 -9.22 6.16 -0.02
CA VAL A 159 -7.78 5.83 -0.08
C VAL A 159 -7.20 6.11 -1.47
N ALA A 160 -7.94 5.75 -2.52
CA ALA A 160 -7.58 6.02 -3.90
C ALA A 160 -8.81 5.94 -4.79
N THR A 161 -8.93 6.80 -5.78
CA THR A 161 -9.95 6.73 -6.83
C THR A 161 -9.48 7.44 -8.09
N ASP A 162 -9.87 6.94 -9.24
CA ASP A 162 -9.79 7.67 -10.51
C ASP A 162 -11.11 8.34 -10.89
N TYR A 163 -12.11 8.29 -9.99
CA TYR A 163 -13.48 8.78 -10.12
C TYR A 163 -14.34 8.04 -11.15
N ASP A 164 -13.74 7.50 -12.20
CA ASP A 164 -14.44 7.03 -13.40
C ASP A 164 -14.45 5.50 -13.51
N THR A 165 -13.60 4.78 -12.78
CA THR A 165 -13.53 3.31 -12.85
C THR A 165 -13.52 2.63 -11.50
N TYR A 166 -12.74 3.11 -10.53
CA TYR A 166 -12.59 2.45 -9.23
C TYR A 166 -12.53 3.44 -8.07
N ALA A 167 -12.85 2.96 -6.88
CA ALA A 167 -12.55 3.64 -5.63
C ALA A 167 -12.24 2.62 -4.53
N LEU A 168 -11.18 2.88 -3.77
CA LEU A 168 -10.84 2.12 -2.57
C LEU A 168 -11.20 2.94 -1.34
N HIS A 169 -12.15 2.46 -0.57
CA HIS A 169 -12.61 3.07 0.68
C HIS A 169 -11.98 2.37 1.88
N TYR A 170 -11.68 3.08 2.95
CA TYR A 170 -11.22 2.53 4.22
C TYR A 170 -11.89 3.19 5.42
N SER A 171 -12.11 2.39 6.47
CA SER A 171 -12.57 2.85 7.77
C SER A 171 -11.92 2.04 8.88
N CYS A 172 -11.59 2.71 9.99
CA CYS A 172 -11.15 2.09 11.23
C CYS A 172 -12.10 2.47 12.35
N ARG A 173 -12.63 1.47 13.06
CA ARG A 173 -13.56 1.63 14.19
C ARG A 173 -12.85 1.62 15.54
N ASN A 174 -11.75 0.89 15.64
CA ASN A 174 -10.97 0.77 16.86
C ASN A 174 -9.47 0.92 16.56
N ILE A 175 -8.88 2.02 17.01
CA ILE A 175 -7.43 2.26 16.93
C ILE A 175 -6.80 1.80 18.23
N THR A 176 -5.80 0.94 18.15
CA THR A 176 -5.04 0.40 19.29
C THR A 176 -4.04 1.42 19.85
N GLU A 177 -3.45 1.14 21.02
CA GLU A 177 -2.45 2.00 21.65
C GLU A 177 -1.19 2.22 20.80
N ASP A 178 -0.80 1.23 19.99
CA ASP A 178 0.34 1.35 19.06
C ASP A 178 -0.01 2.09 17.75
N GLY A 179 -1.27 2.52 17.59
CA GLY A 179 -1.79 3.29 16.47
C GLY A 179 -2.25 2.45 15.27
N THR A 180 -2.20 1.12 15.36
CA THR A 180 -2.75 0.22 14.34
C THR A 180 -4.28 0.11 14.46
N CYS A 181 -4.92 -0.57 13.50
CA CYS A 181 -6.38 -0.75 13.52
C CYS A 181 -6.75 -2.18 13.90
N ASP A 182 -7.53 -2.32 14.96
CA ASP A 182 -8.05 -3.60 15.46
C ASP A 182 -9.30 -4.02 14.67
N ASP A 183 -10.28 -3.11 14.55
CA ASP A 183 -11.51 -3.33 13.78
C ASP A 183 -11.59 -2.35 12.61
N SER A 184 -11.33 -2.85 11.40
CA SER A 184 -11.37 -2.09 10.15
C SER A 184 -12.36 -2.70 9.16
N TYR A 185 -12.84 -1.88 8.22
CA TYR A 185 -13.48 -2.40 7.01
C TYR A 185 -13.07 -1.58 5.80
N SER A 186 -13.19 -2.21 4.63
CA SER A 186 -12.84 -1.57 3.37
C SER A 186 -13.72 -2.10 2.25
N PHE A 187 -14.05 -1.22 1.32
CA PHE A 187 -14.75 -1.56 0.10
C PHE A 187 -13.88 -1.21 -1.10
N LEU A 188 -13.83 -2.12 -2.07
CA LEU A 188 -13.43 -1.81 -3.43
C LEU A 188 -14.69 -1.59 -4.25
N PHE A 189 -14.89 -0.35 -4.69
CA PHE A 189 -15.97 0.05 -5.56
C PHE A 189 -15.53 0.08 -7.03
N SER A 190 -16.47 -0.17 -7.92
CA SER A 190 -16.37 0.04 -9.36
C SER A 190 -17.58 0.82 -9.87
N ARG A 191 -17.41 1.58 -10.96
CA ARG A 191 -18.54 2.20 -11.68
C ARG A 191 -19.43 1.17 -12.39
N THR A 192 -18.95 -0.06 -12.59
CA THR A 192 -19.72 -1.15 -13.21
C THR A 192 -19.69 -2.41 -12.33
N PRO A 193 -20.73 -3.25 -12.37
CA PRO A 193 -20.75 -4.50 -11.59
C PRO A 193 -19.75 -5.54 -12.13
N ASP A 194 -19.27 -5.39 -13.36
CA ASP A 194 -18.42 -6.36 -14.06
C ASP A 194 -16.98 -6.40 -13.53
N GLY A 195 -16.57 -5.38 -12.76
CA GLY A 195 -15.24 -5.30 -12.14
C GLY A 195 -14.50 -4.03 -12.53
N ILE A 196 -13.16 -4.09 -12.49
CA ILE A 196 -12.26 -2.99 -12.80
C ILE A 196 -11.21 -3.41 -13.84
N THR A 197 -10.56 -2.44 -14.47
CA THR A 197 -9.51 -2.71 -15.46
C THR A 197 -8.27 -3.36 -14.82
N PRO A 198 -7.45 -4.09 -15.59
CA PRO A 198 -6.19 -4.65 -15.07
C PRO A 198 -5.21 -3.59 -14.55
N GLU A 199 -5.29 -2.36 -15.05
CA GLU A 199 -4.47 -1.24 -14.58
C GLU A 199 -4.94 -0.76 -13.20
N ALA A 200 -6.23 -0.48 -13.05
CA ALA A 200 -6.84 -0.14 -11.77
C ALA A 200 -6.59 -1.26 -10.73
N GLN A 201 -6.66 -2.53 -11.13
CA GLN A 201 -6.41 -3.65 -10.24
C GLN A 201 -4.98 -3.68 -9.67
N ARG A 202 -3.97 -3.24 -10.44
CA ARG A 202 -2.59 -3.12 -9.94
C ARG A 202 -2.48 -2.04 -8.88
N ILE A 203 -3.08 -0.87 -9.14
CA ILE A 203 -3.07 0.26 -8.21
C ILE A 203 -3.80 -0.11 -6.92
N VAL A 204 -5.00 -0.69 -7.02
CA VAL A 204 -5.79 -1.14 -5.87
C VAL A 204 -5.01 -2.16 -5.06
N ARG A 205 -4.37 -3.15 -5.69
CA ARG A 205 -3.58 -4.15 -4.96
C ARG A 205 -2.41 -3.52 -4.20
N GLN A 206 -1.75 -2.53 -4.80
CA GLN A 206 -0.71 -1.77 -4.12
C GLN A 206 -1.28 -0.98 -2.94
N LYS A 207 -2.43 -0.31 -3.10
CA LYS A 207 -3.07 0.45 -2.02
C LYS A 207 -3.57 -0.43 -0.88
N GLN A 208 -4.10 -1.63 -1.17
CA GLN A 208 -4.47 -2.64 -0.16
C GLN A 208 -3.26 -3.10 0.66
N VAL A 209 -2.11 -3.22 0.01
CA VAL A 209 -0.81 -3.48 0.62
C VAL A 209 -0.43 -2.30 1.53
N GLU A 210 -0.48 -1.06 1.04
CA GLU A 210 -0.14 0.14 1.83
C GLU A 210 -1.01 0.31 3.09
N ILE A 211 -2.30 0.01 3.02
CA ILE A 211 -3.22 0.06 4.18
C ILE A 211 -3.28 -1.25 4.99
N CYS A 212 -2.35 -2.18 4.73
CA CYS A 212 -2.17 -3.37 5.55
C CYS A 212 -3.36 -4.38 5.52
N LEU A 213 -4.16 -4.36 4.46
CA LEU A 213 -5.33 -5.23 4.25
C LEU A 213 -5.17 -6.22 3.08
N ASP A 214 -3.95 -6.43 2.58
CA ASP A 214 -3.73 -7.35 1.47
C ASP A 214 -4.19 -8.78 1.79
N LYS A 215 -4.85 -9.41 0.82
CA LYS A 215 -5.43 -10.78 0.91
C LYS A 215 -6.56 -10.97 1.92
N GLN A 216 -7.06 -9.88 2.53
CA GLN A 216 -8.20 -9.95 3.46
C GLN A 216 -9.56 -9.65 2.79
N TYR A 217 -9.55 -9.32 1.50
CA TYR A 217 -10.77 -8.98 0.77
C TYR A 217 -11.46 -10.24 0.23
N ARG A 218 -12.77 -10.31 0.40
CA ARG A 218 -13.65 -11.25 -0.30
C ARG A 218 -14.41 -10.54 -1.43
N ARG A 219 -14.74 -11.29 -2.48
CA ARG A 219 -15.58 -10.77 -3.57
C ARG A 219 -17.01 -10.53 -3.08
N ILE A 220 -17.64 -9.49 -3.62
CA ILE A 220 -19.08 -9.24 -3.49
C ILE A 220 -19.74 -9.66 -4.80
N VAL A 221 -20.81 -10.44 -4.67
CA VAL A 221 -21.59 -10.89 -5.82
C VAL A 221 -22.75 -9.90 -6.05
N HIS A 222 -22.97 -9.55 -7.31
CA HIS A 222 -24.14 -8.80 -7.77
C HIS A 222 -25.00 -9.75 -8.58
N ASN A 223 -25.96 -10.39 -7.91
CA ASN A 223 -26.98 -11.19 -8.57
C ASN A 223 -28.12 -10.23 -8.91
N ALA A 224 -28.16 -9.78 -10.17
CA ALA A 224 -29.26 -8.96 -10.65
C ALA A 224 -30.58 -9.74 -10.51
N THR A 225 -31.33 -9.43 -9.46
CA THR A 225 -32.77 -9.67 -9.40
C THR A 225 -33.40 -8.44 -8.75
N PRO A 226 -34.24 -7.69 -9.50
CA PRO A 226 -35.12 -6.66 -8.96
C PRO A 226 -35.99 -7.18 -7.81
#